data_AF-A0A9D9GX42-F1
#
_entry.id   AF-A0A9D9GX42-F1
#
_cell.length_a   1.000
_cell.length_b   1.000
_cell.length_c   1.000
_cell.angle_alpha   90.00
_cell.angle_beta   90.00
_cell.angle_gamma   90.00
#
_symmetry.space_group_name_H-M   'P 1'
#
loop_
_entity.id
_entity.type
_entity.pdbx_description
1 polymer ?
#
loop_
_entity_poly.entity_id
_entity_poly.type
_entity_poly.pdbx_seq_one_letter_code
_entity_poly.pdbx_strand_id
1 'polypeptide(L)'
;MKLNSAENMEFPLVEIENGYVVFKLDKEHTPIAYQNRLEELIGCGLTKQEAEEAILTERIHLEIYYSKDSGLFAVDCEAVEAGTIYNPYTGELLEKPTI
;
A
#
# COMPACT_ATOMS: atom_id res chain seq x y z
N MET A 1 -10.19 -4.99 -37.15
CA MET A 1 -10.70 -4.67 -35.81
C MET A 1 -9.48 -4.62 -34.90
N LYS A 2 -8.98 -3.42 -34.59
CA LYS A 2 -7.84 -3.29 -33.66
C LYS A 2 -8.41 -3.47 -32.26
N LEU A 3 -7.87 -4.44 -31.52
CA LEU A 3 -8.13 -4.59 -30.10
C LEU A 3 -7.86 -3.24 -29.43
N ASN A 4 -8.85 -2.74 -28.69
CA ASN A 4 -8.73 -1.46 -27.99
C ASN A 4 -7.58 -1.56 -27.01
N SER A 5 -6.61 -0.68 -27.21
CA SER A 5 -5.50 -0.33 -26.35
C SER A 5 -5.99 -0.07 -24.93
N ALA A 6 -5.89 -1.06 -24.05
CA ALA A 6 -5.68 -0.85 -22.62
C ALA A 6 -4.22 -0.40 -22.36
N GLU A 7 -3.65 0.37 -23.29
CA GLU A 7 -2.31 0.92 -23.22
C GLU A 7 -2.37 2.18 -22.36
N ASN A 8 -1.71 2.10 -21.21
CA ASN A 8 -1.25 3.21 -20.38
C ASN A 8 -2.33 3.99 -19.62
N MET A 9 -3.08 3.32 -18.75
CA MET A 9 -3.59 4.00 -17.56
C MET A 9 -2.42 4.13 -16.56
N GLU A 10 -1.72 5.26 -16.62
CA GLU A 10 -0.83 5.69 -15.54
C GLU A 10 -1.70 5.84 -14.29
N PHE A 11 -1.57 4.89 -13.37
CA PHE A 11 -2.17 5.05 -12.05
C PHE A 11 -1.26 5.95 -11.21
N PRO A 12 -1.80 6.96 -10.53
CA PRO A 12 -0.99 7.82 -9.68
C PRO A 12 -0.35 6.98 -8.56
N LEU A 13 0.81 7.43 -8.08
CA LEU A 13 1.51 6.80 -6.96
C LEU A 13 0.62 6.66 -5.71
N VAL A 14 -0.29 7.62 -5.53
CA VAL A 14 -1.22 7.72 -4.42
C VAL A 14 -2.60 8.14 -4.93
N GLU A 15 -3.64 7.43 -4.49
CA GLU A 15 -5.05 7.73 -4.78
C GLU A 15 -5.89 7.61 -3.50
N ILE A 16 -7.06 8.26 -3.44
CA ILE A 16 -8.05 8.01 -2.38
C ILE A 16 -9.23 7.26 -2.98
N GLU A 17 -9.48 6.05 -2.48
CA GLU A 17 -10.60 5.19 -2.92
C GLU A 17 -11.39 4.73 -1.69
N ASN A 18 -12.70 4.98 -1.67
CA ASN A 18 -13.61 4.51 -0.60
C ASN A 18 -13.13 4.76 0.84
N GLY A 19 -12.44 5.87 1.09
CA GLY A 19 -11.91 6.23 2.42
C GLY A 19 -10.50 5.70 2.72
N TYR A 20 -9.90 4.94 1.81
CA TYR A 20 -8.54 4.43 1.90
C TYR A 20 -7.58 5.28 1.08
N VAL A 21 -6.32 5.35 1.52
CA VAL A 21 -5.21 5.71 0.64
C VAL A 21 -4.77 4.45 -0.09
N VAL A 22 -4.80 4.48 -1.41
CA VAL A 22 -4.26 3.40 -2.24
C VAL A 22 -2.88 3.83 -2.73
N PHE A 23 -1.89 3.01 -2.41
CA PHE A 23 -0.49 3.30 -2.64
C PHE A 23 0.14 2.27 -3.59
N LYS A 24 1.02 2.73 -4.48
CA LYS A 24 1.83 1.88 -5.35
C LYS A 24 3.31 2.02 -5.03
N LEU A 25 4.04 0.91 -5.10
CA LEU A 25 5.48 0.93 -4.95
C LEU A 25 6.15 1.12 -6.30
N ASP A 26 7.22 1.90 -6.32
CA ASP A 26 8.02 2.18 -7.48
C ASP A 26 9.47 2.51 -7.09
N LYS A 27 10.37 2.38 -8.06
CA LYS A 27 11.81 2.54 -7.85
C LYS A 27 12.23 4.00 -7.60
N GLU A 28 11.44 4.97 -8.06
CA GLU A 28 11.81 6.39 -8.01
C GLU A 28 11.31 7.03 -6.71
N HIS A 29 10.05 6.81 -6.33
CA HIS A 29 9.42 7.50 -5.20
C HIS A 29 9.42 6.66 -3.92
N THR A 30 9.47 5.33 -4.02
CA THR A 30 9.51 4.42 -2.86
C THR A 30 10.62 3.36 -2.93
N PRO A 31 11.88 3.76 -3.18
CA PRO A 31 12.98 2.83 -3.47
C PRO A 31 13.23 1.79 -2.37
N ILE A 32 13.11 2.17 -1.09
CA ILE A 32 13.34 1.26 0.03
C ILE A 32 12.22 0.22 0.14
N ALA A 33 10.96 0.65 0.12
CA ALA A 33 9.82 -0.26 0.20
C ALA A 33 9.75 -1.17 -1.03
N TYR A 34 10.00 -0.63 -2.22
CA TYR A 34 10.09 -1.39 -3.45
C TYR A 34 11.15 -2.49 -3.37
N GLN A 35 12.36 -2.16 -2.91
CA GLN A 35 13.44 -3.15 -2.79
C GLN A 35 13.11 -4.24 -1.79
N ASN A 36 12.55 -3.90 -0.63
CA ASN A 36 12.14 -4.88 0.37
C ASN A 36 11.06 -5.82 -0.18
N ARG A 37 10.05 -5.29 -0.89
CA ARG A 37 8.99 -6.10 -1.50
C ARG A 37 9.55 -7.00 -2.62
N LEU A 38 10.49 -6.50 -3.41
CA LEU A 38 11.16 -7.29 -4.44
C LEU A 38 11.93 -8.47 -3.84
N GLU A 39 12.69 -8.22 -2.77
CA GLU A 39 13.45 -9.26 -2.06
C GLU A 39 12.53 -10.29 -1.40
N GLU A 40 11.40 -9.85 -0.81
CA GLU A 40 10.39 -10.73 -0.24
C GLU A 40 9.81 -11.69 -1.30
N LEU A 41 9.38 -11.15 -2.44
CA LEU A 41 8.77 -11.95 -3.52
C LEU A 41 9.77 -12.93 -4.15
N ILE A 42 11.03 -12.52 -4.33
CA ILE A 42 12.11 -13.42 -4.76
C ILE A 42 12.36 -14.50 -3.69
N GLY A 43 12.35 -14.14 -2.41
CA GLY A 43 12.43 -15.08 -1.29
C GLY A 43 11.29 -16.11 -1.27
N CYS A 44 10.11 -15.72 -1.75
CA CYS A 44 8.96 -16.60 -1.98
C CYS A 44 9.06 -17.48 -3.25
N GLY A 45 10.16 -17.37 -4.01
CA GLY A 45 10.46 -18.24 -5.15
C GLY A 45 10.11 -17.65 -6.52
N LEU A 46 9.68 -16.39 -6.60
CA LEU A 46 9.46 -15.72 -7.88
C LEU A 46 10.80 -15.36 -8.51
N THR A 47 10.85 -15.37 -9.85
CA THR A 47 11.95 -14.72 -10.57
C THR A 47 11.89 -13.22 -10.36
N LYS A 48 13.02 -12.52 -10.58
CA LYS A 48 13.05 -11.06 -10.50
C LYS A 48 11.99 -10.41 -11.39
N GLN A 49 11.81 -10.91 -12.61
CA GLN A 49 10.84 -10.36 -13.55
C GLN A 49 9.40 -10.52 -13.03
N GLU A 50 9.02 -11.72 -12.57
CA GLU A 50 7.68 -11.97 -12.01
C GLU A 50 7.42 -11.10 -10.77
N ALA A 51 8.43 -10.91 -9.92
CA ALA A 51 8.32 -10.05 -8.75
C ALA A 51 8.15 -8.56 -9.13
N GLU A 52 8.91 -8.07 -10.12
CA GLU A 52 8.75 -6.71 -10.64
C GLU A 52 7.36 -6.49 -11.27
N GLU A 53 6.82 -7.48 -11.99
CA GLU A 53 5.47 -7.45 -12.56
C GLU A 53 4.38 -7.49 -11.47
N ALA A 54 4.57 -8.28 -10.42
CA ALA A 54 3.67 -8.32 -9.27
C ALA A 54 3.60 -6.96 -8.58
N ILE A 55 4.75 -6.34 -8.27
CA ILE A 55 4.80 -5.03 -7.61
C ILE A 55 4.12 -3.95 -8.47
N LEU A 56 4.30 -3.98 -9.79
CA LEU A 56 3.71 -3.01 -10.71
C LEU A 56 2.17 -3.01 -10.67
N THR A 57 1.58 -4.19 -10.45
CA THR A 57 0.12 -4.39 -10.45
C THR A 57 -0.49 -4.34 -9.05
N GLU A 58 0.31 -4.47 -8.01
CA GLU A 58 -0.11 -4.40 -6.61
C GLU A 58 -0.69 -3.02 -6.25
N ARG A 59 -1.78 -3.03 -5.48
CA ARG A 59 -2.42 -1.84 -4.89
C ARG A 59 -2.48 -2.04 -3.38
N ILE A 60 -1.64 -1.30 -2.65
CA ILE A 60 -1.58 -1.38 -1.19
C ILE A 60 -2.64 -0.45 -0.63
N HIS A 61 -3.62 -0.99 0.08
CA HIS A 61 -4.67 -0.21 0.72
C HIS A 61 -4.24 0.15 2.12
N LEU A 62 -4.27 1.44 2.43
CA LEU A 62 -3.94 1.98 3.73
C LEU A 62 -5.19 2.67 4.31
N GLU A 63 -5.53 2.32 5.53
CA GLU A 63 -6.59 2.97 6.28
C GLU A 63 -6.05 4.20 7.02
N ILE A 64 -6.78 5.30 6.94
CA ILE A 64 -6.36 6.60 7.47
C ILE A 64 -6.84 6.77 8.90
N TYR A 65 -5.92 7.16 9.78
CA TYR A 65 -6.20 7.52 11.16
C TYR A 65 -5.70 8.95 11.44
N TYR A 66 -6.43 9.67 12.29
CA TYR A 66 -6.01 10.99 12.74
C TYR A 66 -5.91 11.01 14.27
N SER A 67 -4.68 11.19 14.77
CA SER A 67 -4.45 11.42 16.18
C SER A 67 -4.66 12.90 16.49
N LYS A 68 -5.69 13.20 17.29
CA LYS A 68 -5.96 14.57 17.73
C LYS A 68 -4.69 15.17 18.35
N ASP A 69 -4.37 16.40 17.96
CA ASP A 69 -3.19 17.15 18.43
C ASP A 69 -1.83 16.55 18.05
N SER A 70 -1.76 15.43 17.30
CA SER A 70 -0.49 14.82 16.84
C SER A 70 -0.33 14.83 15.32
N GLY A 71 -1.33 14.34 14.57
CA GLY A 71 -1.26 14.29 13.11
C GLY A 71 -1.94 13.09 12.46
N LEU A 72 -1.83 13.05 11.13
CA LEU A 72 -2.35 12.01 10.26
C LEU A 72 -1.33 10.87 10.12
N PHE A 73 -1.80 9.64 10.16
CA PHE A 73 -1.03 8.46 9.78
C PHE A 73 -1.94 7.47 9.05
N ALA A 74 -1.35 6.53 8.33
CA ALA A 74 -2.09 5.48 7.65
C ALA A 74 -1.46 4.13 7.98
N VAL A 75 -2.30 3.10 8.06
CA VAL A 75 -1.90 1.74 8.43
C VAL A 75 -2.36 0.78 7.35
N ASP A 76 -1.52 -0.19 7.00
CA ASP A 76 -1.87 -1.23 6.05
C ASP A 76 -3.16 -1.95 6.48
N CYS A 77 -4.13 -2.07 5.58
CA CYS A 77 -5.40 -2.74 5.85
C CYS A 77 -5.19 -4.19 6.32
N GLU A 78 -4.21 -4.91 5.78
CA GLU A 78 -3.91 -6.27 6.23
C GLU A 78 -3.46 -6.28 7.70
N ALA A 79 -2.71 -5.27 8.14
CA ALA A 79 -2.31 -5.13 9.54
C ALA A 79 -3.50 -4.79 10.47
N VAL A 80 -4.42 -3.93 10.02
CA VAL A 80 -5.66 -3.61 10.74
C VAL A 80 -6.53 -4.87 10.91
N GLU A 81 -6.62 -5.69 9.87
CA GLU A 81 -7.39 -6.93 9.89
C GLU A 81 -6.76 -7.97 10.81
N ALA A 82 -5.44 -8.16 10.70
CA ALA A 82 -4.69 -9.19 11.41
C ALA A 82 -4.53 -8.94 12.92
N GLY A 83 -4.60 -7.68 13.37
CA GLY A 83 -4.18 -7.34 14.73
C GLY A 83 -4.87 -6.16 15.38
N THR A 84 -4.19 -5.66 16.42
CA THR A 84 -4.60 -4.50 17.20
C THR A 84 -3.67 -3.35 16.86
N ILE A 85 -4.25 -2.21 16.47
CA ILE A 85 -3.48 -1.01 16.14
C ILE A 85 -3.50 -0.06 17.33
N TYR A 86 -2.32 0.44 17.68
CA TYR A 86 -2.15 1.48 18.67
C TYR A 86 -1.73 2.76 17.97
N ASN A 87 -2.19 3.89 18.49
CA ASN A 87 -1.80 5.21 18.04
C ASN A 87 -0.27 5.34 18.18
N PRO A 88 0.48 5.59 17.09
CA PRO A 88 1.94 5.62 17.14
C PRO A 88 2.49 6.80 17.95
N TYR A 89 1.67 7.81 18.23
CA TYR A 89 2.05 9.00 19.00
C TYR A 89 1.73 8.87 20.50
N THR A 90 0.58 8.27 20.86
CA THR A 90 0.08 8.24 22.25
C THR A 90 0.14 6.86 22.91
N GLY A 91 0.24 5.79 22.11
CA GLY A 91 0.13 4.40 22.59
C GLY A 91 -1.29 3.98 22.96
N GLU A 92 -2.30 4.82 22.71
CA GLU A 92 -3.70 4.46 22.95
C GLU A 92 -4.21 3.47 21.90
N LEU A 93 -5.11 2.59 22.32
CA LEU A 93 -5.77 1.65 21.43
C LEU A 93 -6.65 2.40 20.42
N LEU A 94 -6.50 2.08 19.13
CA LEU A 94 -7.40 2.56 18.09
C LEU A 94 -8.56 1.59 17.91
N GLU A 95 -9.77 2.13 17.80
CA GLU A 95 -10.92 1.35 17.35
C GLU A 95 -10.76 1.04 15.86
N LYS A 96 -11.16 -0.17 15.45
CA LYS A 96 -11.26 -0.50 14.02
C LYS A 96 -12.29 0.43 13.40
N PRO A 97 -11.95 1.19 12.34
CA PRO A 97 -12.90 2.08 11.72
C PRO A 97 -14.09 1.28 11.20
N THR A 98 -15.29 1.73 11.55
CA THR A 98 -16.52 1.15 11.05
C THR A 98 -16.83 1.86 9.74
N ILE A 99 -16.49 1.24 8.60
CA ILE A 99 -16.79 1.77 7.27
C ILE A 99 -18.19 1.34 6.85
#